data_AF-A0A4R7X2J2-F1
#
_entry.id   AF-A0A4R7X2J2-F1
#
_cell.length_a   1.000
_cell.length_b   1.000
_cell.length_c   1.000
_cell.angle_alpha   90.00
_cell.angle_beta   90.00
_cell.angle_gamma   90.00
#
_symmetry.space_group_name_H-M   'P 1'
#
loop_
_entity.id
_entity.type
_entity.pdbx_description
1 polymer ?
#
loop_
_entity_poly.entity_id
_entity_poly.type
_entity_poly.pdbx_seq_one_letter_code
_entity_poly.pdbx_strand_id
1 'polypeptide(L)'
;MRLKNCLFIGCLSLMSLPALAETVNNLFQVREPVSGQTPDEKTRATQAALETLVTRLTGDAKAAQGATLAEVRKDPQQIISQYGYDAGPPESLQVDFDPASTERALRQAGLALWGSNRPVIMAWWLNDATDGANLVGDGQSSAEPLRRAAQHRGLPLRLPLADLGEQSIGNAKTLDGTDVAPLKQASERYGPDAILAVHAQENGSQWQGKWHLWLGDKMEQGSASGASAAELADAVLLSVSQRLAPRFVVKPGASSSMALEVQGMTLERYAQLVRLLEPFGGRLRSVNGDRVVFDVSGSVDQLRSQLSLARLQEVPAGEVGAAPVDAGQTPAVEAKPGSTNVSLPAGTADQTLHLRW
;
A
#
# COMPACT_ATOMS: atom_id res chain seq x y z
N MET A 1 41.77 -28.72 17.92
CA MET A 1 40.68 -27.82 18.38
C MET A 1 40.63 -26.53 17.53
N ARG A 2 40.31 -26.58 16.22
CA ARG A 2 40.10 -25.36 15.40
C ARG A 2 39.11 -25.49 14.22
N LEU A 3 38.40 -26.62 14.10
CA LEU A 3 37.45 -26.82 12.98
C LEU A 3 35.96 -26.70 13.38
N LYS A 4 35.65 -26.69 14.69
CA LYS A 4 34.25 -26.60 15.17
C LYS A 4 33.71 -25.16 15.30
N ASN A 5 34.57 -24.14 15.29
CA ASN A 5 34.14 -22.74 15.45
C ASN A 5 33.77 -22.06 14.12
N CYS A 6 34.17 -22.61 12.96
CA CYS A 6 33.78 -22.04 11.66
C CYS A 6 32.36 -22.45 11.23
N LEU A 7 31.80 -23.51 11.82
CA LEU A 7 30.48 -24.03 11.46
C LEU A 7 29.32 -23.24 12.10
N PHE A 8 29.59 -22.47 13.16
CA PHE A 8 28.59 -21.62 13.80
C PHE A 8 28.48 -20.22 13.20
N ILE A 9 29.47 -19.76 12.45
CA ILE A 9 29.47 -18.43 11.80
C ILE A 9 28.80 -18.48 10.42
N GLY A 10 28.79 -19.67 9.77
CA GLY A 10 28.15 -19.86 8.46
C GLY A 10 26.62 -20.01 8.49
N CYS A 11 26.02 -20.33 9.64
CA CYS A 11 24.56 -20.51 9.76
C CYS A 11 23.80 -19.22 10.11
N LEU A 12 24.49 -18.14 10.49
CA LEU A 12 23.82 -16.88 10.87
C LEU A 12 23.50 -15.95 9.68
N SER A 13 24.02 -16.25 8.48
CA SER A 13 23.81 -15.45 7.26
C SER A 13 22.67 -15.93 6.36
N LEU A 14 21.96 -17.00 6.74
CA LEU A 14 20.89 -17.62 5.94
C LEU A 14 19.46 -17.23 6.38
N MET A 15 19.31 -16.29 7.31
CA MET A 15 18.00 -15.84 7.82
C MET A 15 17.75 -14.35 7.52
N SER A 16 18.18 -13.87 6.35
CA SER A 16 17.69 -12.59 5.81
C SER A 16 16.51 -12.89 4.88
N LEU A 17 15.34 -13.10 5.47
CA LEU A 17 14.09 -13.06 4.70
C LEU A 17 13.95 -11.64 4.14
N PRO A 18 13.72 -11.47 2.83
CA PRO A 18 13.33 -10.16 2.32
C PRO A 18 12.02 -9.79 3.03
N ALA A 19 12.03 -8.65 3.74
CA ALA A 19 10.81 -8.01 4.20
C ALA A 19 10.07 -7.53 2.94
N LEU A 20 9.29 -8.44 2.35
CA LEU A 20 8.33 -8.05 1.33
C LEU A 20 7.28 -7.20 2.05
N ALA A 21 7.22 -5.92 1.70
CA ALA A 21 6.06 -5.11 2.03
C ALA A 21 4.84 -5.86 1.48
N GLU A 22 3.91 -6.21 2.37
CA GLU A 22 2.74 -6.99 2.00
C GLU A 22 1.83 -6.12 1.13
N THR A 23 1.83 -6.38 -0.17
CA THR A 23 0.91 -5.71 -1.09
C THR A 23 -0.50 -6.18 -0.80
N VAL A 24 -1.41 -5.23 -0.53
CA VAL A 24 -2.83 -5.57 -0.41
C VAL A 24 -3.32 -5.98 -1.80
N ASN A 25 -3.30 -7.29 -2.07
CA ASN A 25 -3.60 -7.86 -3.39
C ASN A 25 -5.06 -7.64 -3.83
N ASN A 26 -5.94 -7.32 -2.87
CA ASN A 26 -7.38 -7.17 -3.09
C ASN A 26 -7.87 -5.73 -2.85
N LEU A 27 -7.01 -4.73 -3.04
CA LEU A 27 -7.33 -3.33 -2.73
C LEU A 27 -8.56 -2.80 -3.53
N PHE A 28 -8.68 -3.25 -4.78
CA PHE A 28 -9.76 -2.90 -5.71
C PHE A 28 -10.94 -3.89 -5.68
N GLN A 29 -10.93 -4.83 -4.73
CA GLN A 29 -12.02 -5.76 -4.51
C GLN A 29 -12.76 -5.36 -3.24
N VAL A 30 -14.01 -4.97 -3.38
CA VAL A 30 -14.85 -4.50 -2.27
C VAL A 30 -15.98 -5.48 -2.05
N ARG A 31 -16.28 -5.78 -0.78
CA ARG A 31 -17.41 -6.62 -0.39
C ARG A 31 -18.36 -5.78 0.44
N GLU A 32 -19.63 -5.78 0.04
CA GLU A 32 -20.69 -5.08 0.74
C GLU A 32 -21.77 -6.08 1.17
N PRO A 33 -22.22 -6.06 2.43
CA PRO A 33 -23.28 -6.94 2.87
C PRO A 33 -24.57 -6.67 2.08
N VAL A 34 -25.29 -7.75 1.75
CA VAL A 34 -26.56 -7.70 1.03
C VAL A 34 -27.65 -8.45 1.78
N SER A 35 -28.88 -7.98 1.62
CA SER A 35 -30.09 -8.65 2.12
C SER A 35 -30.72 -9.60 1.09
N GLY A 36 -30.16 -9.67 -0.11
CA GLY A 36 -30.55 -10.57 -1.20
C GLY A 36 -29.95 -10.15 -2.54
N GLN A 37 -30.38 -10.81 -3.62
CA GLN A 37 -29.80 -10.63 -4.96
C GLN A 37 -30.71 -9.88 -5.94
N THR A 38 -31.63 -9.05 -5.43
CA THR A 38 -32.51 -8.25 -6.28
C THR A 38 -31.73 -7.17 -7.04
N PRO A 39 -32.22 -6.70 -8.21
CA PRO A 39 -31.55 -5.62 -8.94
C PRO A 39 -31.36 -4.33 -8.12
N ASP A 40 -32.34 -3.97 -7.30
CA ASP A 40 -32.27 -2.78 -6.44
C ASP A 40 -31.21 -2.95 -5.35
N GLU A 41 -31.14 -4.11 -4.72
CA GLU A 41 -30.15 -4.40 -3.69
C GLU A 41 -28.72 -4.45 -4.28
N LYS A 42 -28.57 -5.04 -5.48
CA LYS A 42 -27.30 -4.99 -6.22
C LYS A 42 -26.89 -3.56 -6.53
N THR A 43 -27.83 -2.69 -6.93
CA THR A 43 -27.55 -1.29 -7.24
C THR A 43 -27.10 -0.54 -5.98
N ARG A 44 -27.81 -0.69 -4.86
CA ARG A 44 -27.43 -0.13 -3.56
C ARG A 44 -26.04 -0.60 -3.13
N ALA A 45 -25.78 -1.90 -3.18
CA ALA A 45 -24.49 -2.47 -2.79
C ALA A 45 -23.35 -2.03 -3.72
N THR A 46 -23.61 -1.85 -5.02
CA THR A 46 -22.62 -1.30 -5.96
C THR A 46 -22.25 0.14 -5.62
N GLN A 47 -23.22 0.98 -5.24
CA GLN A 47 -22.97 2.35 -4.80
C GLN A 47 -22.16 2.37 -3.50
N ALA A 48 -22.55 1.56 -2.51
CA ALA A 48 -21.78 1.40 -1.26
C ALA A 48 -20.35 0.93 -1.54
N ALA A 49 -20.16 -0.03 -2.44
CA ALA A 49 -18.85 -0.55 -2.80
C ALA A 49 -17.95 0.53 -3.42
N LEU A 50 -18.52 1.41 -4.25
CA LEU A 50 -17.81 2.57 -4.80
C LEU A 50 -17.39 3.55 -3.70
N GLU A 51 -18.29 3.86 -2.75
CA GLU A 51 -17.97 4.75 -1.63
C GLU A 51 -16.85 4.17 -0.75
N THR A 52 -16.93 2.86 -0.46
CA THR A 52 -15.90 2.13 0.26
C THR A 52 -14.58 2.15 -0.51
N LEU A 53 -14.57 1.91 -1.83
CA LEU A 53 -13.36 1.97 -2.66
C LEU A 53 -12.71 3.35 -2.62
N VAL A 54 -13.50 4.42 -2.81
CA VAL A 54 -12.99 5.79 -2.77
C VAL A 54 -12.41 6.10 -1.40
N THR A 55 -13.08 5.69 -0.32
CA THR A 55 -12.58 5.87 1.04
C THR A 55 -11.28 5.09 1.26
N ARG A 56 -11.17 3.84 0.79
CA ARG A 56 -9.92 3.06 0.87
C ARG A 56 -8.77 3.76 0.15
N LEU A 57 -9.02 4.23 -1.07
CA LEU A 57 -8.00 4.80 -1.95
C LEU A 57 -7.65 6.25 -1.61
N THR A 58 -8.43 6.97 -0.82
CA THR A 58 -8.15 8.37 -0.46
C THR A 58 -7.92 8.57 1.03
N GLY A 59 -8.43 7.65 1.86
CA GLY A 59 -8.55 7.81 3.31
C GLY A 59 -9.44 8.96 3.74
N ASP A 60 -10.26 9.51 2.85
CA ASP A 60 -11.23 10.57 3.14
C ASP A 60 -12.64 10.08 2.82
N ALA A 61 -13.44 9.86 3.86
CA ALA A 61 -14.83 9.44 3.70
C ALA A 61 -15.69 10.48 2.97
N LYS A 62 -15.29 11.76 2.96
CA LYS A 62 -16.01 12.82 2.25
C LYS A 62 -15.69 12.84 0.75
N ALA A 63 -14.55 12.29 0.33
CA ALA A 63 -14.15 12.25 -1.07
C ALA A 63 -15.17 11.49 -1.93
N ALA A 64 -15.75 10.42 -1.39
CA ALA A 64 -16.76 9.61 -2.05
C ALA A 64 -18.01 10.42 -2.46
N GLN A 65 -18.35 11.47 -1.71
CA GLN A 65 -19.52 12.32 -1.97
C GLN A 65 -19.19 13.62 -2.74
N GLY A 66 -17.91 13.85 -3.08
CA GLY A 66 -17.48 15.05 -3.78
C GLY A 66 -18.16 15.24 -5.15
N ALA A 67 -18.42 16.49 -5.54
CA ALA A 67 -19.08 16.79 -6.82
C ALA A 67 -18.27 16.29 -8.04
N THR A 68 -16.95 16.20 -7.93
CA THR A 68 -16.05 15.73 -8.99
C THR A 68 -16.19 14.25 -9.33
N LEU A 69 -16.80 13.45 -8.45
CA LEU A 69 -17.12 12.03 -8.70
C LEU A 69 -18.57 11.80 -9.12
N ALA A 70 -19.36 12.84 -9.38
CA ALA A 70 -20.78 12.69 -9.71
C ALA A 70 -21.03 11.80 -10.93
N GLU A 71 -20.21 11.93 -11.98
CA GLU A 71 -20.36 11.10 -13.19
C GLU A 71 -19.98 9.63 -12.94
N VAL A 72 -18.94 9.37 -12.16
CA VAL A 72 -18.56 8.00 -11.76
C VAL A 72 -19.63 7.36 -10.88
N ARG A 73 -20.25 8.14 -9.97
CA ARG A 73 -21.37 7.65 -9.15
C ARG A 73 -22.63 7.37 -9.97
N LYS A 74 -22.91 8.17 -11.00
CA LYS A 74 -24.07 7.94 -11.90
C LYS A 74 -23.92 6.64 -12.69
N ASP A 75 -22.72 6.36 -13.17
CA ASP A 75 -22.42 5.14 -13.91
C ASP A 75 -21.14 4.46 -13.39
N PRO A 76 -21.22 3.67 -12.31
CA PRO A 76 -20.06 2.94 -11.78
C PRO A 76 -19.59 1.82 -12.70
N GLN A 77 -20.40 1.37 -13.67
CA GLN A 77 -20.07 0.23 -14.54
C GLN A 77 -18.80 0.49 -15.36
N GLN A 78 -18.50 1.75 -15.67
CA GLN A 78 -17.33 2.15 -16.44
C GLN A 78 -15.97 1.81 -15.77
N ILE A 79 -15.98 1.55 -14.46
CA ILE A 79 -14.78 1.18 -13.68
C ILE A 79 -14.87 -0.20 -13.01
N ILE A 80 -15.94 -0.95 -13.27
CA ILE A 80 -16.16 -2.29 -12.70
C ILE A 80 -15.73 -3.35 -13.70
N SER A 81 -14.94 -4.31 -13.27
CA SER A 81 -14.54 -5.47 -14.08
C SER A 81 -15.44 -6.67 -13.86
N GLN A 82 -15.86 -6.93 -12.62
CA GLN A 82 -16.60 -8.15 -12.28
C GLN A 82 -17.48 -7.98 -11.03
N TYR A 83 -18.54 -8.79 -10.98
CA TYR A 83 -19.36 -9.03 -9.79
C TYR A 83 -19.25 -10.48 -9.32
N GLY A 84 -19.36 -10.68 -8.01
CA GLY A 84 -19.49 -11.99 -7.38
C GLY A 84 -20.38 -11.94 -6.15
N TYR A 85 -20.93 -13.07 -5.73
CA TYR A 85 -21.66 -13.21 -4.46
C TYR A 85 -20.91 -14.16 -3.55
N ASP A 86 -20.78 -13.78 -2.29
CA ASP A 86 -20.23 -14.61 -1.21
C ASP A 86 -21.36 -14.96 -0.25
N ALA A 87 -21.60 -16.25 -0.07
CA ALA A 87 -22.68 -16.80 0.75
C ALA A 87 -22.33 -16.89 2.25
N GLY A 88 -21.13 -16.47 2.67
CA GLY A 88 -20.75 -16.44 4.08
C GLY A 88 -21.71 -15.60 4.94
N PRO A 89 -21.71 -15.71 6.27
CA PRO A 89 -22.51 -14.83 7.11
C PRO A 89 -21.77 -13.51 7.40
N PRO A 90 -22.31 -12.32 7.00
CA PRO A 90 -23.50 -12.09 6.18
C PRO A 90 -23.21 -12.23 4.68
N GLU A 91 -24.26 -12.57 3.90
CA GLU A 91 -24.15 -12.64 2.44
C GLU A 91 -23.64 -11.30 1.92
N SER A 92 -22.71 -11.31 0.96
CA SER A 92 -22.12 -10.08 0.44
C SER A 92 -21.99 -10.07 -1.08
N LEU A 93 -22.17 -8.89 -1.66
CA LEU A 93 -21.82 -8.59 -3.05
C LEU A 93 -20.35 -8.21 -3.10
N GLN A 94 -19.56 -8.98 -3.83
CA GLN A 94 -18.22 -8.61 -4.22
C GLN A 94 -18.25 -7.82 -5.53
N VAL A 95 -17.61 -6.66 -5.53
CA VAL A 95 -17.40 -5.82 -6.71
C VAL A 95 -15.89 -5.70 -6.93
N ASP A 96 -15.44 -6.21 -8.07
CA ASP A 96 -14.06 -6.06 -8.52
C ASP A 96 -13.99 -4.86 -9.46
N PHE A 97 -13.18 -3.88 -9.10
CA PHE A 97 -12.95 -2.66 -9.88
C PHE A 97 -11.69 -2.80 -10.71
N ASP A 98 -11.72 -2.31 -11.94
CA ASP A 98 -10.53 -2.26 -12.79
C ASP A 98 -9.57 -1.16 -12.24
N PRO A 99 -8.33 -1.52 -11.85
CA PRO A 99 -7.41 -0.55 -11.24
C PRO A 99 -7.09 0.63 -12.14
N ALA A 100 -6.87 0.38 -13.44
CA ALA A 100 -6.41 1.41 -14.37
C ALA A 100 -7.47 2.49 -14.64
N SER A 101 -8.72 2.08 -14.84
CA SER A 101 -9.86 2.98 -15.05
C SER A 101 -10.26 3.69 -13.76
N THR A 102 -10.24 2.98 -12.62
CA THR A 102 -10.53 3.57 -11.30
C THR A 102 -9.53 4.66 -10.97
N GLU A 103 -8.23 4.37 -10.98
CA GLU A 103 -7.22 5.37 -10.66
C GLU A 103 -7.28 6.57 -11.61
N ARG A 104 -7.53 6.33 -12.90
CA ARG A 104 -7.68 7.41 -13.88
C ARG A 104 -8.86 8.32 -13.52
N ALA A 105 -10.02 7.73 -13.22
CA ALA A 105 -11.22 8.48 -12.84
C ALA A 105 -11.01 9.29 -11.55
N LEU A 106 -10.41 8.69 -10.52
CA LEU A 106 -10.16 9.39 -9.24
C LEU A 106 -9.11 10.50 -9.38
N ARG A 107 -8.05 10.29 -10.19
CA ARG A 107 -7.04 11.32 -10.45
C ARG A 107 -7.60 12.47 -11.29
N GLN A 108 -8.45 12.18 -12.28
CA GLN A 108 -9.17 13.21 -13.05
C GLN A 108 -10.11 14.03 -12.16
N ALA A 109 -10.67 13.41 -11.12
CA ALA A 109 -11.44 14.10 -10.09
C ALA A 109 -10.59 14.90 -9.08
N GLY A 110 -9.25 14.94 -9.26
CA GLY A 110 -8.32 15.71 -8.44
C GLY A 110 -7.95 15.08 -7.10
N LEU A 111 -8.29 13.81 -6.88
CA LEU A 111 -8.13 13.15 -5.58
C LEU A 111 -6.70 12.65 -5.37
N ALA A 112 -6.17 12.84 -4.17
CA ALA A 112 -4.93 12.23 -3.73
C ALA A 112 -5.16 10.75 -3.42
N LEU A 113 -4.30 9.89 -3.95
CA LEU A 113 -4.48 8.44 -3.84
C LEU A 113 -3.45 7.79 -2.93
N TRP A 114 -3.92 6.92 -2.05
CA TRP A 114 -3.16 5.98 -1.25
C TRP A 114 -3.14 4.62 -1.95
N GLY A 115 -1.99 4.26 -2.52
CA GLY A 115 -1.80 3.04 -3.28
C GLY A 115 -1.74 1.76 -2.43
N SER A 116 -1.16 0.72 -3.02
CA SER A 116 -1.00 -0.62 -2.44
C SER A 116 0.05 -0.71 -1.34
N ASN A 117 1.04 0.20 -1.30
CA ASN A 117 2.05 0.26 -0.24
C ASN A 117 1.45 0.86 1.03
N ARG A 118 1.07 -0.01 1.97
CA ARG A 118 0.36 0.34 3.21
C ARG A 118 1.14 -0.21 4.40
N PRO A 119 1.17 0.52 5.53
CA PRO A 119 1.83 0.02 6.73
C PRO A 119 1.10 -1.21 7.24
N VAL A 120 1.86 -2.26 7.56
CA VAL A 120 1.35 -3.44 8.24
C VAL A 120 1.04 -3.08 9.69
N ILE A 121 -0.21 -3.28 10.10
CA ILE A 121 -0.70 -2.92 11.44
C ILE A 121 -0.77 -4.18 12.30
N MET A 122 -0.01 -4.20 13.40
CA MET A 122 -0.18 -5.20 14.46
C MET A 122 -1.26 -4.74 15.44
N ALA A 123 -2.40 -5.41 15.46
CA ALA A 123 -3.53 -5.07 16.32
C ALA A 123 -3.57 -5.93 17.59
N TRP A 124 -3.34 -5.28 18.72
CA TRP A 124 -3.59 -5.80 20.05
C TRP A 124 -5.01 -5.40 20.46
N TRP A 125 -5.93 -6.36 20.33
CA TRP A 125 -7.36 -6.11 20.51
C TRP A 125 -7.92 -6.88 21.70
N LEU A 126 -8.33 -6.17 22.74
CA LEU A 126 -8.94 -6.76 23.93
C LEU A 126 -10.44 -6.56 23.90
N ASN A 127 -11.19 -7.67 23.94
CA ASN A 127 -12.63 -7.64 24.15
C ASN A 127 -12.90 -7.78 25.65
N ASP A 128 -13.45 -6.75 26.27
CA ASP A 128 -13.90 -6.69 27.66
C ASP A 128 -15.43 -6.78 27.67
N ALA A 129 -15.93 -8.01 27.78
CA ALA A 129 -17.35 -8.34 27.78
C ALA A 129 -17.81 -8.78 29.16
N THR A 130 -19.11 -9.04 29.30
CA THR A 130 -19.71 -9.43 30.59
C THR A 130 -19.16 -10.73 31.19
N ASP A 131 -18.60 -11.62 30.36
CA ASP A 131 -17.97 -12.89 30.74
C ASP A 131 -16.45 -12.77 31.02
N GLY A 132 -15.86 -11.60 30.76
CA GLY A 132 -14.48 -11.27 31.07
C GLY A 132 -13.74 -10.59 29.92
N ALA A 133 -12.48 -10.24 30.19
CA ALA A 133 -11.59 -9.63 29.22
C ALA A 133 -10.72 -10.69 28.52
N ASN A 134 -10.73 -10.70 27.18
CA ASN A 134 -9.96 -11.65 26.37
C ASN A 134 -9.26 -10.98 25.18
N LEU A 135 -7.96 -11.25 25.03
CA LEU A 135 -7.16 -10.79 23.90
C LEU A 135 -7.50 -11.62 22.65
N VAL A 136 -7.85 -10.94 21.56
CA VAL A 136 -8.17 -11.58 20.28
C VAL A 136 -6.89 -12.13 19.65
N GLY A 137 -6.84 -13.45 19.49
CA GLY A 137 -5.77 -14.14 18.77
C GLY A 137 -6.13 -14.47 17.33
N ASP A 138 -5.14 -14.47 16.43
CA ASP A 138 -5.33 -14.67 14.98
C ASP A 138 -6.08 -15.97 14.63
N GLY A 139 -5.77 -17.06 15.34
CA GLY A 139 -6.40 -18.37 15.12
C GLY A 139 -7.80 -18.51 15.72
N GLN A 140 -8.36 -17.47 16.34
CA GLN A 140 -9.65 -17.53 17.04
C GLN A 140 -10.80 -17.04 16.14
N SER A 141 -12.03 -17.48 16.43
CA SER A 141 -13.23 -16.99 15.73
C SER A 141 -13.49 -15.50 15.95
N SER A 142 -13.08 -14.98 17.11
CA SER A 142 -13.13 -13.56 17.48
C SER A 142 -12.27 -12.65 16.59
N ALA A 143 -11.33 -13.20 15.83
CA ALA A 143 -10.51 -12.44 14.88
C ALA A 143 -11.23 -12.13 13.56
N GLU A 144 -12.28 -12.88 13.21
CA GLU A 144 -12.95 -12.75 11.91
C GLU A 144 -13.59 -11.37 11.69
N PRO A 145 -14.29 -10.76 12.66
CA PRO A 145 -14.79 -9.39 12.52
C PRO A 145 -13.67 -8.38 12.25
N LEU A 146 -12.51 -8.54 12.88
CA LEU A 146 -11.36 -7.64 12.72
C LEU A 146 -10.73 -7.79 11.33
N ARG A 147 -10.56 -9.03 10.86
CA ARG A 147 -10.07 -9.30 9.49
C ARG A 147 -11.01 -8.73 8.43
N ARG A 148 -12.33 -8.95 8.58
CA ARG A 148 -13.32 -8.38 7.66
C ARG A 148 -13.33 -6.86 7.68
N ALA A 149 -13.25 -6.24 8.86
CA ALA A 149 -13.13 -4.79 8.98
C ALA A 149 -11.84 -4.27 8.34
N ALA A 150 -10.70 -4.93 8.53
CA ALA A 150 -9.44 -4.55 7.90
C ALA A 150 -9.48 -4.65 6.37
N GLN A 151 -10.04 -5.75 5.85
CA GLN A 151 -10.30 -5.91 4.42
C GLN A 151 -11.25 -4.82 3.91
N HIS A 152 -12.33 -4.55 4.66
CA HIS A 152 -13.32 -3.53 4.34
C HIS A 152 -12.70 -2.12 4.26
N ARG A 153 -11.66 -1.85 5.07
CA ARG A 153 -10.91 -0.58 5.09
C ARG A 153 -9.61 -0.58 4.29
N GLY A 154 -9.27 -1.69 3.63
CA GLY A 154 -8.05 -1.82 2.83
C GLY A 154 -6.78 -1.64 3.66
N LEU A 155 -6.76 -2.19 4.88
CA LEU A 155 -5.62 -2.13 5.80
C LEU A 155 -5.00 -3.54 5.95
N PRO A 156 -3.67 -3.70 5.80
CA PRO A 156 -3.00 -4.94 6.18
C PRO A 156 -2.97 -5.06 7.71
N LEU A 157 -3.77 -5.97 8.25
CA LEU A 157 -3.91 -6.20 9.70
C LEU A 157 -3.31 -7.56 10.08
N ARG A 158 -2.46 -7.56 11.09
CA ARG A 158 -1.96 -8.76 11.78
C ARG A 158 -2.47 -8.77 13.21
N LEU A 159 -2.67 -9.97 13.75
CA LEU A 159 -3.12 -10.20 15.11
C LEU A 159 -2.08 -11.06 15.85
N PRO A 160 -1.97 -10.92 17.19
CA PRO A 160 -1.12 -11.79 17.99
C PRO A 160 -1.62 -13.24 17.91
N LEU A 161 -0.78 -14.20 18.26
CA LEU A 161 -1.22 -15.58 18.45
C LEU A 161 -2.10 -15.71 19.70
N ALA A 162 -2.04 -14.72 20.59
CA ALA A 162 -2.62 -14.69 21.92
C ALA A 162 -2.16 -15.88 22.78
N ASP A 163 -0.86 -16.19 22.72
CA ASP A 163 -0.22 -17.15 23.62
C ASP A 163 -0.18 -16.62 25.08
N LEU A 164 0.19 -17.46 26.05
CA LEU A 164 0.20 -17.05 27.47
C LEU A 164 1.08 -15.82 27.74
N GLY A 165 2.18 -15.65 27.00
CA GLY A 165 3.04 -14.48 27.11
C GLY A 165 2.33 -13.24 26.60
N GLU A 166 1.73 -13.32 25.41
CA GLU A 166 0.95 -12.22 24.83
C GLU A 166 -0.28 -11.86 25.65
N GLN A 167 -1.00 -12.84 26.21
CA GLN A 167 -2.15 -12.59 27.09
C GLN A 167 -1.74 -11.84 28.36
N SER A 168 -0.53 -12.06 28.88
CA SER A 168 -0.03 -11.32 30.05
C SER A 168 0.22 -9.83 29.73
N ILE A 169 0.54 -9.51 28.47
CA ILE A 169 0.85 -8.15 28.00
C ILE A 169 -0.44 -7.45 27.51
N GLY A 170 -1.26 -8.14 26.73
CA GLY A 170 -2.46 -7.63 26.07
C GLY A 170 -3.66 -7.49 27.00
N ASN A 171 -3.49 -6.78 28.12
CA ASN A 171 -4.52 -6.49 29.11
C ASN A 171 -4.92 -5.01 29.09
N ALA A 172 -6.00 -4.66 29.79
CA ALA A 172 -6.57 -3.31 29.79
C ALA A 172 -5.54 -2.23 30.21
N LYS A 173 -4.71 -2.51 31.23
CA LYS A 173 -3.69 -1.56 31.70
C LYS A 173 -2.68 -1.21 30.61
N THR A 174 -2.23 -2.21 29.84
CA THR A 174 -1.26 -1.97 28.75
C THR A 174 -1.91 -1.25 27.57
N LEU A 175 -3.12 -1.67 27.17
CA LEU A 175 -3.80 -1.14 25.98
C LEU A 175 -4.35 0.28 26.17
N ASP A 176 -4.77 0.62 27.40
CA ASP A 176 -5.18 1.98 27.78
C ASP A 176 -3.97 2.88 28.11
N GLY A 177 -2.77 2.31 28.23
CA GLY A 177 -1.55 3.02 28.54
C GLY A 177 -0.92 3.72 27.33
N THR A 178 0.01 4.64 27.61
CA THR A 178 0.74 5.37 26.56
C THR A 178 2.11 4.79 26.21
N ASP A 179 2.60 3.86 27.02
CA ASP A 179 3.88 3.18 26.81
C ASP A 179 3.71 1.99 25.86
N VAL A 180 4.22 2.14 24.65
CA VAL A 180 4.16 1.11 23.61
C VAL A 180 5.20 0.01 23.80
N ALA A 181 6.22 0.19 24.65
CA ALA A 181 7.39 -0.70 24.70
C ALA A 181 7.04 -2.18 24.89
N PRO A 182 6.12 -2.58 25.80
CA PRO A 182 5.75 -3.99 25.95
C PRO A 182 5.10 -4.58 24.70
N LEU A 183 4.19 -3.83 24.07
CA LEU A 183 3.52 -4.23 22.83
C LEU A 183 4.51 -4.30 21.68
N LYS A 184 5.41 -3.32 21.59
CA LYS A 184 6.45 -3.25 20.56
C LYS A 184 7.38 -4.44 20.62
N GLN A 185 7.92 -4.75 21.80
CA GLN A 185 8.82 -5.88 22.00
C GLN A 185 8.16 -7.21 21.62
N ALA A 186 6.91 -7.44 22.06
CA ALA A 186 6.17 -8.65 21.69
C ALA A 186 5.82 -8.70 20.19
N SER A 187 5.68 -7.54 19.55
CA SER A 187 5.32 -7.42 18.14
C SER A 187 6.49 -7.59 17.17
N GLU A 188 7.75 -7.54 17.62
CA GLU A 188 8.95 -7.61 16.75
C GLU A 188 8.93 -8.83 15.83
N ARG A 189 8.46 -9.97 16.34
CA ARG A 189 8.35 -11.23 15.58
C ARG A 189 7.36 -11.18 14.41
N TYR A 190 6.45 -10.20 14.40
CA TYR A 190 5.47 -9.99 13.34
C TYR A 190 5.90 -8.90 12.34
N GLY A 191 7.01 -8.21 12.57
CA GLY A 191 7.53 -7.15 11.70
C GLY A 191 6.51 -6.08 11.25
N PRO A 192 5.72 -5.48 12.17
CA PRO A 192 4.76 -4.45 11.77
C PRO A 192 5.41 -3.08 11.57
N ASP A 193 4.78 -2.26 10.72
CA ASP A 193 5.11 -0.84 10.57
C ASP A 193 4.40 0.02 11.63
N ALA A 194 3.23 -0.43 12.10
CA ALA A 194 2.41 0.26 13.09
C ALA A 194 1.84 -0.70 14.14
N ILE A 195 1.64 -0.18 15.35
CA ILE A 195 1.02 -0.91 16.47
C ILE A 195 -0.30 -0.24 16.80
N LEU A 196 -1.37 -1.02 16.86
CA LEU A 196 -2.70 -0.58 17.23
C LEU A 196 -3.12 -1.30 18.50
N ALA A 197 -3.33 -0.57 19.59
CA ALA A 197 -3.92 -1.09 20.82
C ALA A 197 -5.39 -0.69 20.87
N VAL A 198 -6.29 -1.64 21.11
CA VAL A 198 -7.73 -1.39 21.20
C VAL A 198 -8.31 -2.09 22.42
N HIS A 199 -8.92 -1.31 23.30
CA HIS A 199 -9.73 -1.81 24.40
C HIS A 199 -11.20 -1.65 24.02
N ALA A 200 -11.83 -2.76 23.63
CA ALA A 200 -13.22 -2.84 23.21
C ALA A 200 -14.09 -3.33 24.37
N GLN A 201 -15.03 -2.52 24.82
CA GLN A 201 -15.87 -2.78 25.97
C GLN A 201 -17.34 -2.94 25.56
N GLU A 202 -17.98 -3.99 26.06
CA GLU A 202 -19.42 -4.18 25.92
C GLU A 202 -20.17 -3.36 26.98
N ASN A 203 -21.08 -2.49 26.53
CA ASN A 203 -21.90 -1.65 27.40
C ASN A 203 -23.37 -1.77 27.00
N GLY A 204 -24.07 -2.71 27.65
CA GLY A 204 -25.47 -3.02 27.34
C GLY A 204 -25.60 -3.65 25.95
N SER A 205 -26.27 -2.97 25.02
CA SER A 205 -26.45 -3.42 23.64
C SER A 205 -25.46 -2.78 22.65
N GLN A 206 -24.45 -2.06 23.15
CA GLN A 206 -23.49 -1.35 22.31
C GLN A 206 -22.06 -1.69 22.70
N TRP A 207 -21.17 -1.61 21.73
CA TRP A 207 -19.73 -1.77 21.90
C TRP A 207 -19.06 -0.40 21.81
N GLN A 208 -18.13 -0.13 22.72
CA GLN A 208 -17.32 1.10 22.73
C GLN A 208 -15.85 0.72 22.75
N GLY A 209 -15.03 1.35 21.90
CA GLY A 209 -13.61 1.07 21.81
C GLY A 209 -12.79 2.33 22.05
N LYS A 210 -11.79 2.24 22.92
CA LYS A 210 -10.68 3.21 22.98
C LYS A 210 -9.50 2.61 22.24
N TRP A 211 -8.79 3.45 21.49
CA TRP A 211 -7.66 2.97 20.71
C TRP A 211 -6.49 3.96 20.72
N HIS A 212 -5.29 3.38 20.65
CA HIS A 212 -4.02 4.05 20.48
C HIS A 212 -3.30 3.45 19.27
N LEU A 213 -2.75 4.30 18.41
CA LEU A 213 -2.03 3.91 17.21
C LEU A 213 -0.63 4.52 17.25
N TRP A 214 0.39 3.69 17.15
CA TRP A 214 1.77 4.12 17.03
C TRP A 214 2.31 3.82 15.63
N LEU A 215 2.87 4.84 14.99
CA LEU A 215 3.62 4.73 13.73
C LEU A 215 5.01 5.34 13.98
N GLY A 216 6.02 4.49 14.13
CA GLY A 216 7.30 4.90 14.70
C GLY A 216 7.12 5.49 16.10
N ASP A 217 7.64 6.69 16.33
CA ASP A 217 7.55 7.38 17.62
C ASP A 217 6.29 8.27 17.78
N LYS A 218 5.45 8.36 16.74
CA LYS A 218 4.23 9.18 16.78
C LYS A 218 3.05 8.35 17.23
N MET A 219 2.34 8.85 18.24
CA MET A 219 1.09 8.29 18.73
C MET A 219 -0.10 9.13 18.26
N GLU A 220 -1.14 8.45 17.82
CA GLU A 220 -2.49 8.97 17.64
C GLU A 220 -3.45 8.19 18.57
N GLN A 221 -4.58 8.77 18.94
CA GLN A 221 -5.56 8.12 19.80
C GLN A 221 -6.99 8.53 19.44
N GLY A 222 -7.95 7.74 19.88
CA GLY A 222 -9.37 8.08 19.73
C GLY A 222 -10.29 7.05 20.35
N SER A 223 -11.57 7.20 20.02
CA SER A 223 -12.61 6.25 20.40
C SER A 223 -13.61 6.05 19.26
N ALA A 224 -14.32 4.94 19.32
CA ALA A 224 -15.40 4.60 18.39
C ALA A 224 -16.49 3.79 19.12
N SER A 225 -17.66 3.67 18.50
CA SER A 225 -18.77 2.85 19.00
C SER A 225 -19.45 2.12 17.86
N GLY A 226 -20.06 0.97 18.15
CA GLY A 226 -20.87 0.20 17.19
C GLY A 226 -21.98 -0.59 17.90
N ALA A 227 -23.03 -1.00 17.18
CA ALA A 227 -24.09 -1.83 17.75
C ALA A 227 -23.65 -3.29 17.97
N SER A 228 -22.52 -3.68 17.39
CA SER A 228 -21.91 -5.00 17.55
C SER A 228 -20.38 -4.89 17.58
N ALA A 229 -19.70 -5.96 18.01
CA ALA A 229 -18.24 -6.04 17.93
C ALA A 229 -17.70 -5.85 16.50
N ALA A 230 -18.45 -6.32 15.49
CA ALA A 230 -18.08 -6.15 14.08
C ALA A 230 -18.18 -4.69 13.62
N GLU A 231 -19.24 -3.99 14.01
CA GLU A 231 -19.38 -2.56 13.71
C GLU A 231 -18.35 -1.71 14.45
N LEU A 232 -18.01 -2.08 15.70
CA LEU A 232 -16.94 -1.41 16.42
C LEU A 232 -15.59 -1.59 15.71
N ALA A 233 -15.26 -2.81 15.28
CA ALA A 233 -14.04 -3.11 14.53
C ALA A 233 -13.92 -2.25 13.27
N ASP A 234 -15.01 -2.19 12.51
CA ASP A 234 -15.09 -1.38 11.30
C ASP A 234 -14.94 0.13 11.56
N ALA A 235 -15.57 0.66 12.62
CA ALA A 235 -15.48 2.06 13.00
C ALA A 235 -14.09 2.47 13.51
N VAL A 236 -13.43 1.61 14.30
CA VAL A 236 -12.04 1.82 14.76
C VAL A 236 -11.10 1.83 13.55
N LEU A 237 -11.20 0.84 12.66
CA LEU A 237 -10.32 0.75 11.50
C LEU A 237 -10.58 1.83 10.46
N LEU A 238 -11.81 2.33 10.33
CA LEU A 238 -12.10 3.54 9.56
C LEU A 238 -11.33 4.73 10.14
N SER A 239 -11.42 4.94 11.45
CA SER A 239 -10.72 6.04 12.13
C SER A 239 -9.20 5.93 11.94
N VAL A 240 -8.64 4.74 12.09
CA VAL A 240 -7.21 4.46 11.85
C VAL A 240 -6.82 4.76 10.40
N SER A 241 -7.63 4.33 9.42
CA SER A 241 -7.36 4.60 8.00
C SER A 241 -7.29 6.11 7.70
N GLN A 242 -8.19 6.90 8.28
CA GLN A 242 -8.25 8.35 8.12
C GLN A 242 -7.06 9.07 8.80
N ARG A 243 -6.54 8.52 9.91
CA ARG A 243 -5.35 9.06 10.60
C ARG A 243 -4.05 8.76 9.85
N LEU A 244 -3.98 7.61 9.19
CA LEU A 244 -2.81 7.21 8.42
C LEU A 244 -2.75 7.90 7.06
N ALA A 245 -3.88 8.05 6.38
CA ALA A 245 -3.93 8.50 4.99
C ALA A 245 -3.14 9.80 4.67
N PRO A 246 -3.18 10.88 5.47
CA PRO A 246 -2.41 12.09 5.19
C PRO A 246 -0.90 11.87 5.04
N ARG A 247 -0.35 10.78 5.58
CA ARG A 247 1.07 10.42 5.50
C ARG A 247 1.41 9.58 4.26
N PHE A 248 0.42 8.99 3.59
CA PHE A 248 0.63 8.01 2.52
C PHE A 248 -0.12 8.33 1.22
N VAL A 249 -1.03 9.30 1.20
CA VAL A 249 -1.69 9.76 -0.04
C VAL A 249 -0.73 10.57 -0.91
N VAL A 250 -0.81 10.35 -2.22
CA VAL A 250 -0.04 11.09 -3.21
C VAL A 250 -0.98 11.87 -4.10
N LYS A 251 -0.85 13.20 -4.10
CA LYS A 251 -1.68 14.08 -4.94
C LYS A 251 -1.43 13.81 -6.43
N PRO A 252 -2.43 13.97 -7.30
CA PRO A 252 -2.22 13.97 -8.75
C PRO A 252 -1.16 15.03 -9.10
N GLY A 253 -0.12 14.62 -9.82
CA GLY A 253 1.01 15.50 -10.16
C GLY A 253 2.03 15.76 -9.05
N ALA A 254 1.82 15.25 -7.82
CA ALA A 254 2.80 15.33 -6.73
C ALA A 254 3.65 14.06 -6.57
N SER A 255 3.28 12.96 -7.23
CA SER A 255 4.29 11.95 -7.57
C SER A 255 5.34 12.68 -8.38
N SER A 256 6.59 12.68 -7.92
CA SER A 256 7.72 13.06 -8.77
C SER A 256 7.71 12.07 -9.93
N SER A 257 7.06 12.43 -11.03
CA SER A 257 7.18 11.69 -12.27
C SER A 257 8.63 11.87 -12.66
N MET A 258 9.37 10.78 -12.54
CA MET A 258 10.78 10.75 -12.88
C MET A 258 10.94 10.08 -14.22
N ALA A 259 11.73 10.71 -15.07
CA ALA A 259 12.25 10.02 -16.23
C ALA A 259 13.45 9.19 -15.79
N LEU A 260 13.37 7.88 -15.99
CA LEU A 260 14.48 6.97 -15.81
C LEU A 260 15.12 6.72 -17.17
N GLU A 261 16.25 7.35 -17.44
CA GLU A 261 17.05 7.07 -18.63
C GLU A 261 18.05 5.97 -18.30
N VAL A 262 17.99 4.86 -19.04
CA VAL A 262 18.92 3.73 -18.90
C VAL A 262 19.69 3.53 -20.19
N GLN A 263 21.02 3.51 -20.10
CA GLN A 263 21.95 3.26 -21.21
C GLN A 263 22.50 1.83 -21.18
N GLY A 264 22.91 1.30 -22.33
CA GLY A 264 23.41 -0.07 -22.48
C GLY A 264 22.30 -1.14 -22.52
N MET A 265 21.13 -0.80 -23.06
CA MET A 265 19.99 -1.68 -23.11
C MET A 265 20.17 -2.84 -24.10
N THR A 266 19.82 -4.04 -23.66
CA THR A 266 19.63 -5.23 -24.50
C THR A 266 18.22 -5.79 -24.28
N LEU A 267 17.76 -6.71 -25.12
CA LEU A 267 16.43 -7.33 -24.97
C LEU A 267 16.26 -8.03 -23.61
N GLU A 268 17.32 -8.72 -23.15
CA GLU A 268 17.34 -9.41 -21.85
C GLU A 268 17.26 -8.42 -20.69
N ARG A 269 18.04 -7.34 -20.77
CA ARG A 269 18.06 -6.24 -19.78
C ARG A 269 16.74 -5.49 -19.73
N TYR A 270 16.07 -5.33 -20.86
CA TYR A 270 14.74 -4.73 -20.91
C TYR A 270 13.71 -5.55 -20.11
N ALA A 271 13.66 -6.87 -20.31
CA ALA A 271 12.76 -7.74 -19.57
C ALA A 271 13.04 -7.73 -18.06
N GLN A 272 14.32 -7.64 -17.67
CA GLN A 272 14.72 -7.49 -16.26
C GLN A 272 14.28 -6.13 -15.69
N LEU A 273 14.51 -5.04 -16.43
CA LEU A 273 14.16 -3.70 -15.98
C LEU A 273 12.64 -3.53 -15.83
N VAL A 274 11.84 -4.04 -16.75
CA VAL A 274 10.37 -3.98 -16.64
C VAL A 274 9.89 -4.66 -15.36
N ARG A 275 10.47 -5.81 -14.97
CA ARG A 275 10.14 -6.48 -13.71
C ARG A 275 10.58 -5.67 -12.49
N LEU A 276 11.73 -5.02 -12.55
CA LEU A 276 12.24 -4.18 -11.46
C LEU A 276 11.40 -2.90 -11.27
N LEU A 277 10.82 -2.38 -12.35
CA LEU A 277 10.01 -1.16 -12.34
C LEU A 277 8.52 -1.41 -12.09
N GLU A 278 8.09 -2.68 -11.99
CA GLU A 278 6.70 -3.05 -11.72
C GLU A 278 6.14 -2.37 -10.44
N PRO A 279 6.86 -2.35 -9.29
CA PRO A 279 6.36 -1.70 -8.08
C PRO A 279 6.23 -0.17 -8.20
N PHE A 280 6.91 0.43 -9.19
CA PHE A 280 6.92 1.87 -9.45
C PHE A 280 6.03 2.27 -10.64
N GLY A 281 5.29 1.32 -11.21
CA GLY A 281 4.40 1.57 -12.35
C GLY A 281 5.13 2.04 -13.60
N GLY A 282 6.32 1.49 -13.89
CA GLY A 282 7.16 1.87 -15.01
C GLY A 282 6.45 1.83 -16.36
N ARG A 283 6.38 2.96 -17.07
CA ARG A 283 5.83 3.08 -18.44
C ARG A 283 6.92 3.45 -19.43
N LEU A 284 7.04 2.70 -20.51
CA LEU A 284 8.01 3.01 -21.56
C LEU A 284 7.63 4.32 -22.26
N ARG A 285 8.55 5.29 -22.25
CA ARG A 285 8.38 6.59 -22.90
C ARG A 285 8.99 6.61 -24.30
N SER A 286 10.24 6.14 -24.43
CA SER A 286 10.95 6.11 -25.71
C SER A 286 12.09 5.09 -25.71
N VAL A 287 12.42 4.57 -26.90
CA VAL A 287 13.57 3.71 -27.16
C VAL A 287 14.38 4.34 -28.28
N ASN A 288 15.69 4.53 -28.07
CA ASN A 288 16.61 4.98 -29.10
C ASN A 288 17.92 4.19 -28.99
N GLY A 289 18.10 3.20 -29.85
CA GLY A 289 19.26 2.31 -29.82
C GLY A 289 19.37 1.57 -28.48
N ASP A 290 20.48 1.78 -27.78
CA ASP A 290 20.77 1.21 -26.47
C ASP A 290 20.28 2.07 -25.29
N ARG A 291 19.58 3.18 -25.57
CA ARG A 291 19.02 4.09 -24.57
C ARG A 291 17.50 3.93 -24.49
N VAL A 292 16.99 3.74 -23.29
CA VAL A 292 15.56 3.64 -23.02
C VAL A 292 15.16 4.60 -21.92
N VAL A 293 14.02 5.25 -22.09
CA VAL A 293 13.45 6.15 -21.09
C VAL A 293 12.14 5.57 -20.58
N PHE A 294 12.02 5.43 -19.26
CA PHE A 294 10.79 5.06 -18.57
C PHE A 294 10.25 6.21 -17.75
N ASP A 295 8.93 6.31 -17.68
CA ASP A 295 8.21 7.08 -16.68
C ASP A 295 7.95 6.21 -15.47
N VAL A 296 8.41 6.64 -14.30
CA VAL A 296 8.24 5.92 -13.03
C VAL A 296 7.64 6.84 -11.97
N SER A 297 6.91 6.26 -11.03
CA SER A 297 6.32 6.96 -9.89
C SER A 297 6.83 6.36 -8.59
N GLY A 298 7.31 7.18 -7.67
CA GLY A 298 7.77 6.71 -6.36
C GLY A 298 8.80 7.64 -5.72
N SER A 299 9.39 7.17 -4.61
CA SER A 299 10.53 7.84 -3.96
C SER A 299 11.82 7.59 -4.73
N VAL A 300 12.64 8.64 -4.92
CA VAL A 300 13.97 8.57 -5.56
C VAL A 300 14.88 7.57 -4.84
N ASP A 301 14.87 7.58 -3.50
CA ASP A 301 15.77 6.76 -2.68
C ASP A 301 15.40 5.27 -2.73
N GLN A 302 14.11 4.96 -2.81
CA GLN A 302 13.62 3.59 -3.00
C GLN A 302 13.96 3.06 -4.39
N LEU A 303 13.84 3.91 -5.41
CA LEU A 303 14.21 3.53 -6.77
C LEU A 303 15.73 3.32 -6.88
N ARG A 304 16.54 4.19 -6.29
CA ARG A 304 18.02 4.03 -6.24
C ARG A 304 18.44 2.74 -5.56
N SER A 305 17.86 2.44 -4.39
CA SER A 305 18.22 1.23 -3.65
C SER A 305 17.87 -0.02 -4.48
N GLN A 306 16.70 -0.05 -5.11
CA GLN A 306 16.25 -1.19 -5.91
C GLN A 306 17.04 -1.36 -7.22
N LEU A 307 17.41 -0.27 -7.89
CA LEU A 307 18.21 -0.32 -9.12
C LEU A 307 19.68 -0.66 -8.85
N SER A 308 20.25 -0.22 -7.72
CA SER A 308 21.62 -0.58 -7.35
C SER A 308 21.82 -2.09 -7.15
N LEU A 309 20.78 -2.80 -6.68
CA LEU A 309 20.77 -4.26 -6.55
C LEU A 309 20.84 -4.97 -7.91
N ALA A 310 20.35 -4.32 -8.97
CA ALA A 310 20.42 -4.80 -10.34
C ALA A 310 21.72 -4.38 -11.07
N ARG A 311 22.70 -3.85 -10.34
CA ARG A 311 23.99 -3.32 -10.84
C ARG A 311 23.88 -2.09 -11.75
N LEU A 312 22.73 -1.41 -11.77
CA LEU A 312 22.60 -0.14 -12.47
C LEU A 312 23.26 0.97 -11.64
N GLN A 313 24.22 1.67 -12.24
CA GLN A 313 24.94 2.77 -11.60
C GLN A 313 24.38 4.11 -12.09
N GLU A 314 24.15 5.02 -11.16
CA GLU A 314 23.74 6.38 -11.48
C GLU A 314 24.93 7.14 -12.07
N VAL A 315 24.73 7.73 -13.24
CA VAL A 315 25.74 8.55 -13.93
C VAL A 315 25.37 10.02 -13.69
N PRO A 316 26.29 10.85 -13.17
CA PRO A 316 26.03 12.27 -13.01
C PRO A 316 25.67 12.92 -14.36
N ALA A 317 24.71 13.84 -14.36
CA ALA A 317 24.20 14.50 -15.58
C ALA A 317 25.30 15.16 -16.45
N GLY A 318 26.49 15.45 -15.87
CA GLY A 318 27.64 16.01 -16.58
C GLY A 318 28.48 15.01 -17.40
N GLU A 319 28.32 13.70 -17.21
CA GLU A 319 29.09 12.66 -17.93
C GLU A 319 28.33 12.05 -19.12
N VAL A 320 27.05 12.40 -19.29
CA VAL A 320 26.19 11.92 -20.41
C VAL A 320 26.71 12.40 -21.79
N GLY A 321 27.67 13.32 -21.83
CA GLY A 321 28.32 13.83 -23.05
C GLY A 321 29.82 13.53 -23.20
N ALA A 322 30.47 12.82 -22.27
CA ALA A 322 31.91 12.57 -22.37
C ALA A 322 32.16 11.28 -23.19
N ALA A 323 32.16 11.41 -24.51
CA ALA A 323 32.93 10.50 -25.36
C ALA A 323 34.40 10.50 -24.89
N PRO A 324 35.17 9.41 -25.07
CA PRO A 324 36.56 9.40 -24.68
C PRO A 324 37.26 10.55 -25.40
N VAL A 325 37.95 11.40 -24.64
CA VAL A 325 38.88 12.40 -25.18
C VAL A 325 39.98 11.67 -25.93
N ASP A 326 39.80 11.53 -27.24
CA ASP A 326 40.87 11.15 -28.15
C ASP A 326 41.81 12.36 -28.30
N ALA A 327 43.07 12.13 -27.99
CA ALA A 327 44.11 13.13 -28.08
C ALA A 327 44.49 13.33 -29.55
N GLY A 328 43.85 14.33 -30.17
CA GLY A 328 44.37 15.01 -31.34
C GLY A 328 43.48 14.95 -32.57
N GLN A 329 42.78 16.05 -32.86
CA GLN A 329 42.83 16.77 -34.15
C GLN A 329 41.85 17.96 -34.16
N THR A 330 42.27 19.02 -34.85
CA THR A 330 41.66 20.34 -35.08
C THR A 330 40.29 20.30 -35.78
N PRO A 331 39.47 21.38 -35.69
CA PRO A 331 38.05 21.38 -36.09
C PRO A 331 37.82 21.73 -37.57
N ALA A 332 36.90 21.03 -38.23
CA ALA A 332 36.23 21.52 -39.44
C ALA A 332 34.87 20.83 -39.73
N VAL A 333 33.80 21.62 -39.61
CA VAL A 333 32.66 21.87 -40.52
C VAL A 333 31.79 20.71 -41.09
N GLU A 334 30.48 20.96 -40.98
CA GLU A 334 29.33 20.60 -41.85
C GLU A 334 28.42 19.40 -41.56
N ALA A 335 27.14 19.70 -41.75
CA ALA A 335 25.95 18.97 -41.33
C ALA A 335 25.36 18.07 -42.42
N LYS A 336 24.59 17.05 -42.02
CA LYS A 336 23.40 16.59 -42.75
C LYS A 336 22.40 15.88 -41.83
N PRO A 337 21.07 16.07 -42.01
CA PRO A 337 20.05 15.54 -41.11
C PRO A 337 19.50 14.20 -41.59
N GLY A 338 19.07 13.34 -40.66
CA GLY A 338 18.21 12.20 -41.00
C GLY A 338 18.20 11.08 -39.97
N SER A 339 17.35 11.20 -38.94
CA SER A 339 16.68 10.03 -38.35
C SER A 339 15.38 10.46 -37.67
N THR A 340 14.29 9.80 -38.07
CA THR A 340 12.92 10.06 -37.64
C THR A 340 12.73 9.52 -36.22
N ASN A 341 12.72 10.42 -35.23
CA ASN A 341 12.27 10.09 -33.87
C ASN A 341 10.74 9.97 -33.86
N VAL A 342 10.23 8.80 -33.47
CA VAL A 342 8.83 8.67 -33.04
C VAL A 342 8.77 9.19 -31.60
N SER A 343 8.49 10.49 -31.45
CA SER A 343 8.18 11.10 -30.16
C SER A 343 6.66 11.04 -29.94
N LEU A 344 6.23 10.27 -28.95
CA LEU A 344 4.89 10.40 -28.35
C LEU A 344 4.88 11.65 -27.43
N PRO A 345 3.74 12.34 -27.27
CA PRO A 345 3.68 13.62 -26.58
C PRO A 345 4.14 13.48 -25.12
N ALA A 346 5.07 14.35 -24.73
CA ALA A 346 5.76 14.31 -23.44
C ALA A 346 4.89 14.85 -22.31
N GLY A 347 4.75 14.07 -21.24
CA GLY A 347 4.59 14.61 -19.90
C GLY A 347 5.96 15.12 -19.42
N THR A 348 6.04 16.38 -19.00
CA THR A 348 7.24 16.93 -18.34
C THR A 348 7.50 16.14 -17.06
N ALA A 349 8.60 15.38 -17.04
CA ALA A 349 9.11 14.79 -15.81
C ALA A 349 9.77 15.90 -14.97
N ASP A 350 9.50 15.90 -13.67
CA ASP A 350 9.99 16.93 -12.74
C ASP A 350 11.48 16.72 -12.39
N GLN A 351 11.97 15.48 -12.56
CA GLN A 351 13.37 15.07 -12.34
C GLN A 351 13.74 13.92 -13.31
N THR A 352 15.00 13.85 -13.75
CA THR A 352 15.51 12.76 -14.61
C THR A 352 16.69 12.09 -13.93
N LEU A 353 16.64 10.76 -13.80
CA LEU A 353 17.76 9.94 -13.34
C LEU A 353 18.42 9.28 -14.55
N HIS A 354 19.75 9.41 -14.66
CA HIS A 354 20.53 8.76 -15.69
C HIS A 354 21.26 7.56 -15.09
N LEU A 355 21.00 6.37 -15.61
CA LEU A 355 21.67 5.15 -15.20
C LEU A 355 22.34 4.46 -16.36
N ARG A 356 23.41 3.76 -16.03
CA ARG A 356 24.12 2.87 -16.93
C ARG A 356 24.20 1.49 -16.31
N TRP A 357 23.97 0.49 -17.15
CA TRP A 357 24.16 -0.91 -16.81
C TRP A 357 25.63 -1.32 -16.94
#